data_AF-A0A8T4DFM2-F1
#
_entry.id   AF-A0A8T4DFM2-F1
#
_cell.length_a   1.000
_cell.length_b   1.000
_cell.length_c   1.000
_cell.angle_alpha   90.00
_cell.angle_beta   90.00
_cell.angle_gamma   90.00
#
_symmetry.space_group_name_H-M   'P 1'
#
loop_
_entity.id
_entity.type
_entity.pdbx_description
1 polymer ?
#
loop_
_entity_poly.entity_id
_entity_poly.type
_entity_poly.pdbx_seq_one_letter_code
_entity_poly.pdbx_strand_id
1 'polypeptide(L)'
;MSMKKVFSWSTKYILFPLIPFLLGSLMRYFYQELTFWSILDPSDLSFSMTIICFLAAISARKLRDEDLADGLSIVFFGLMFTFLVAFVCVGAAHMEIEESLMSSIEDINDKPENYININQTISHNLQIIEKSEARLSKITKFEVVLSCITIPSIIILKIRYKLGE
;
A
#
# COMPACT_ATOMS: atom_id res chain seq x y z
N MET A 1 6.13 25.52 -18.17
CA MET A 1 6.24 25.53 -16.69
C MET A 1 7.69 25.32 -16.32
N SER A 2 8.26 26.05 -15.35
CA SER A 2 9.67 25.86 -14.95
C SER A 2 9.85 24.51 -14.25
N MET A 3 10.94 23.77 -14.53
CA MET A 3 11.27 22.50 -13.86
C MET A 3 11.31 22.63 -12.33
N LYS A 4 11.72 23.80 -11.80
CA LYS A 4 11.71 24.07 -10.35
C LYS A 4 10.29 24.03 -9.76
N LYS A 5 9.28 24.50 -10.50
CA LYS A 5 7.88 24.47 -10.09
C LYS A 5 7.31 23.05 -10.11
N VAL A 6 7.66 22.26 -11.14
CA VAL A 6 7.28 20.83 -11.22
C VAL A 6 7.88 20.08 -10.04
N PHE A 7 9.18 20.24 -9.79
CA PHE A 7 9.87 19.57 -8.69
C PHE A 7 9.29 19.94 -7.32
N SER A 8 9.13 21.23 -7.03
CA SER A 8 8.52 21.69 -5.77
C SER A 8 7.11 21.14 -5.58
N TRP A 9 6.32 21.08 -6.65
CA TRP A 9 4.99 20.47 -6.62
C TRP A 9 5.06 18.96 -6.36
N SER A 10 5.87 18.22 -7.11
CA SER A 10 6.03 16.78 -6.91
C SER A 10 6.51 16.43 -5.51
N THR A 11 7.40 17.24 -4.93
CA THR A 11 7.83 17.05 -3.54
C THR A 11 6.65 17.15 -2.57
N LYS A 12 5.79 18.15 -2.74
CA LYS A 12 4.64 18.38 -1.85
C LYS A 12 3.52 17.35 -2.05
N TYR A 13 3.23 16.97 -3.28
CA TYR A 13 2.04 16.21 -3.65
C TYR A 13 2.30 14.71 -3.86
N ILE A 14 3.57 14.30 -4.04
CA ILE A 14 3.96 12.91 -4.30
C ILE A 14 5.00 12.45 -3.27
N LEU A 15 6.14 13.14 -3.16
CA LEU A 15 7.23 12.67 -2.31
C LEU A 15 6.87 12.68 -0.82
N PHE A 16 6.25 13.76 -0.33
CA PHE A 16 5.90 13.88 1.08
C PHE A 16 4.89 12.81 1.53
N PRO A 17 3.78 12.55 0.79
CA PRO A 17 2.92 11.40 1.07
C PRO A 17 3.61 10.03 1.00
N LEU A 18 4.69 9.87 0.22
CA LEU A 18 5.45 8.62 0.12
C LEU A 18 6.46 8.41 1.26
N ILE A 19 6.72 9.43 2.09
CA ILE A 19 7.70 9.34 3.18
C ILE A 19 7.44 8.14 4.11
N PRO A 20 6.21 7.85 4.59
CA PRO A 20 5.96 6.71 5.45
C PRO A 20 6.41 5.39 4.82
N PHE A 21 6.05 5.15 3.57
CA PHE A 21 6.45 3.97 2.80
C PHE A 21 7.98 3.90 2.60
N LEU A 22 8.62 5.00 2.23
CA LEU A 22 10.07 5.03 2.00
C LEU A 22 10.85 4.80 3.29
N LEU A 23 10.45 5.44 4.40
CA LEU A 23 11.08 5.26 5.71
C LEU A 23 10.85 3.86 6.25
N GLY A 24 9.61 3.34 6.17
CA GLY A 24 9.30 1.98 6.60
C GLY A 24 10.12 0.95 5.83
N SER A 25 10.21 1.09 4.51
CA SER A 25 11.05 0.22 3.67
C SER A 25 12.53 0.33 4.02
N LEU A 26 13.04 1.53 4.26
CA LEU A 26 14.44 1.74 4.65
C LEU A 26 14.74 1.08 6.01
N MET A 27 13.86 1.25 7.00
CA MET A 27 14.01 0.61 8.30
C MET A 27 14.00 -0.91 8.14
N ARG A 28 13.02 -1.49 7.45
CA ARG A 28 12.96 -2.94 7.22
C ARG A 28 14.21 -3.49 6.53
N TYR A 29 14.78 -2.77 5.57
CA TYR A 29 16.04 -3.14 4.92
C TYR A 29 17.21 -3.24 5.89
N PHE A 30 17.32 -2.31 6.86
CA PHE A 30 18.43 -2.31 7.81
C PHE A 30 18.23 -3.28 8.98
N TYR A 31 16.99 -3.56 9.38
CA TYR A 31 16.69 -4.37 10.56
C TYR A 31 16.45 -5.86 10.27
N GLN A 32 16.14 -6.23 9.02
CA GLN A 32 15.83 -7.62 8.67
C GLN A 32 16.55 -7.98 7.36
N GLU A 33 17.34 -9.07 7.33
CA GLU A 33 17.95 -9.62 6.12
C GLU A 33 16.88 -10.24 5.20
N LEU A 34 16.00 -9.40 4.68
CA LEU A 34 14.81 -9.80 3.95
C LEU A 34 15.00 -9.64 2.44
N THR A 35 14.27 -10.46 1.68
CA THR A 35 14.17 -10.29 0.22
C THR A 35 13.53 -8.94 -0.14
N PHE A 36 13.81 -8.42 -1.34
CA PHE A 36 13.29 -7.11 -1.79
C PHE A 36 11.77 -6.94 -1.61
N TRP A 37 10.99 -7.98 -1.89
CA TRP A 37 9.53 -7.94 -1.77
C TRP A 37 9.03 -7.95 -0.32
N SER A 38 9.79 -8.54 0.60
CA SER A 38 9.48 -8.54 2.04
C SER A 38 9.86 -7.23 2.75
N ILE A 39 10.65 -6.36 2.09
CA ILE A 39 10.98 -5.02 2.60
C ILE A 39 9.84 -4.02 2.31
N LEU A 40 9.09 -4.26 1.23
CA LEU A 40 7.97 -3.43 0.81
C LEU A 40 6.71 -3.86 1.55
N ASP A 41 6.32 -3.08 2.55
CA ASP A 41 5.03 -3.28 3.19
C ASP A 41 3.92 -2.70 2.30
N PRO A 42 3.01 -3.56 1.81
CA PRO A 42 1.92 -3.10 0.96
C PRO A 42 1.05 -2.07 1.67
N SER A 43 0.83 -2.18 2.99
CA SER A 43 -0.06 -1.26 3.71
C SER A 43 0.43 0.19 3.66
N ASP A 44 1.73 0.40 3.88
CA ASP A 44 2.35 1.72 3.80
C ASP A 44 2.21 2.30 2.39
N LEU A 45 2.39 1.47 1.35
CA LEU A 45 2.23 1.87 -0.03
C LEU A 45 0.77 2.22 -0.37
N SER A 46 -0.18 1.37 0.02
CA SER A 46 -1.62 1.62 -0.16
C SER A 46 -2.03 2.94 0.45
N PHE A 47 -1.58 3.21 1.69
CA PHE A 47 -1.91 4.42 2.42
C PHE A 47 -1.31 5.66 1.73
N SER A 48 -0.02 5.62 1.40
CA SER A 48 0.64 6.70 0.66
C SER A 48 -0.05 6.99 -0.66
N MET A 49 -0.37 5.96 -1.45
CA MET A 49 -1.04 6.12 -2.74
C MET A 49 -2.47 6.62 -2.63
N THR A 50 -3.19 6.25 -1.57
CA THR A 50 -4.51 6.81 -1.25
C THR A 50 -4.42 8.33 -1.09
N ILE A 51 -3.44 8.81 -0.31
CA ILE A 51 -3.21 10.25 -0.10
C ILE A 51 -2.81 10.94 -1.41
N ILE A 52 -1.90 10.35 -2.19
CA ILE A 52 -1.46 10.91 -3.48
C ILE A 52 -2.64 11.06 -4.43
N CYS A 53 -3.46 10.01 -4.57
CA CYS A 53 -4.63 10.04 -5.44
C CYS A 53 -5.66 11.08 -4.98
N PHE A 54 -5.89 11.19 -3.67
CA PHE A 54 -6.76 12.22 -3.11
C PHE A 54 -6.29 13.64 -3.44
N LEU A 55 -4.99 13.92 -3.23
CA LEU A 55 -4.40 15.22 -3.52
C LEU A 55 -4.39 15.53 -5.02
N ALA A 56 -4.19 14.51 -5.87
CA ALA A 56 -4.28 14.62 -7.32
C ALA A 56 -5.73 14.94 -7.75
N ALA A 57 -6.73 14.29 -7.15
CA ALA A 57 -8.15 14.56 -7.41
C ALA A 57 -8.53 16.01 -7.08
N ILE A 58 -8.08 16.51 -5.92
CA ILE A 58 -8.28 17.93 -5.52
C ILE A 58 -7.58 18.88 -6.49
N SER A 59 -6.38 18.51 -6.96
CA SER A 59 -5.62 19.33 -7.91
C SER A 59 -6.25 19.34 -9.30
N ALA A 60 -6.93 18.26 -9.71
CA ALA A 60 -7.66 18.16 -10.96
C ALA A 60 -8.88 19.08 -11.01
N ARG A 61 -9.61 19.25 -9.89
CA ARG A 61 -10.75 20.18 -9.79
C ARG A 61 -10.41 21.66 -10.02
N LYS A 62 -9.13 22.02 -10.05
CA LYS A 62 -8.66 23.39 -10.29
C LYS A 62 -8.37 23.67 -11.76
N LEU A 63 -8.50 22.66 -12.62
CA LEU A 63 -8.33 22.85 -14.06
C LEU A 63 -9.44 23.75 -14.61
N ARG A 64 -9.10 24.53 -15.65
CA ARG A 64 -10.05 25.44 -16.30
C ARG A 64 -11.08 24.73 -17.17
N ASP A 65 -10.72 23.56 -17.67
CA ASP A 65 -11.59 22.70 -18.48
C ASP A 65 -12.40 21.82 -17.52
N GLU A 66 -13.69 22.12 -17.37
CA GLU A 66 -14.57 21.49 -16.38
C GLU A 66 -14.80 20.01 -16.68
N ASP A 67 -15.00 19.64 -17.95
CA ASP A 67 -15.20 18.25 -18.37
C ASP A 67 -13.95 17.41 -18.08
N LEU A 68 -12.76 17.96 -18.39
CA LEU A 68 -11.49 17.30 -18.08
C LEU A 68 -11.23 17.26 -16.56
N ALA A 69 -11.56 18.32 -15.84
CA ALA A 69 -11.42 18.39 -14.39
C ALA A 69 -12.22 17.28 -13.71
N ASP A 70 -13.50 17.15 -14.07
CA ASP A 70 -14.40 16.15 -13.52
C ASP A 70 -13.97 14.74 -13.90
N GLY A 71 -13.61 14.51 -15.17
CA GLY A 71 -13.11 13.22 -15.63
C GLY A 71 -11.86 12.75 -14.86
N LEU A 72 -10.87 13.63 -14.72
CA LEU A 72 -9.64 13.30 -13.96
C LEU A 72 -9.91 13.13 -12.47
N SER A 73 -10.76 13.98 -11.87
CA SER A 73 -11.13 13.85 -10.47
C SER A 73 -11.82 12.52 -10.18
N ILE A 74 -12.77 12.09 -11.04
CA ILE A 74 -13.44 10.78 -10.89
C ILE A 74 -12.42 9.64 -10.96
N VAL A 75 -11.51 9.67 -11.95
CA VAL A 75 -10.46 8.64 -12.09
C VAL A 75 -9.57 8.59 -10.84
N PHE A 76 -9.11 9.74 -10.35
CA PHE A 76 -8.26 9.79 -9.16
C PHE A 76 -9.00 9.39 -7.87
N PHE A 77 -10.29 9.72 -7.72
CA PHE A 77 -11.08 9.22 -6.60
C PHE A 77 -11.31 7.71 -6.68
N GLY A 78 -11.51 7.15 -7.88
CA GLY A 78 -11.59 5.71 -8.09
C GLY A 78 -10.29 4.99 -7.72
N LEU A 79 -9.14 5.54 -8.12
CA LEU A 79 -7.82 5.03 -7.72
C LEU A 79 -7.60 5.16 -6.20
N MET A 80 -7.97 6.30 -5.61
CA MET A 80 -7.94 6.49 -4.15
C MET A 80 -8.72 5.40 -3.43
N PHE A 81 -9.96 5.13 -3.86
CA PHE A 81 -10.78 4.07 -3.26
C PHE A 81 -10.16 2.69 -3.45
N THR A 82 -9.54 2.42 -4.60
CA THR A 82 -8.87 1.15 -4.90
C THR A 82 -7.71 0.91 -3.93
N PHE A 83 -6.84 1.91 -3.72
CA PHE A 83 -5.76 1.82 -2.74
C PHE A 83 -6.26 1.77 -1.30
N LEU A 84 -7.36 2.46 -0.97
CA LEU A 84 -7.95 2.37 0.37
C LEU A 84 -8.51 0.96 0.66
N VAL A 85 -9.17 0.33 -0.30
CA VAL A 85 -9.64 -1.05 -0.17
C VAL A 85 -8.45 -1.99 0.00
N ALA A 86 -7.40 -1.80 -0.77
CA ALA A 86 -6.19 -2.61 -0.65
C ALA A 86 -5.54 -2.44 0.74
N PHE A 87 -5.46 -1.22 1.28
CA PHE A 87 -5.01 -0.94 2.64
C PHE A 87 -5.79 -1.75 3.68
N VAL A 88 -7.12 -1.75 3.59
CA VAL A 88 -7.99 -2.51 4.51
C VAL A 88 -7.78 -4.01 4.36
N CYS A 89 -7.68 -4.53 3.12
CA CYS A 89 -7.44 -5.94 2.87
C CYS A 89 -6.09 -6.42 3.41
N VAL A 90 -5.05 -5.59 3.30
CA VAL A 90 -3.73 -5.87 3.87
C VAL A 90 -3.80 -5.90 5.39
N GLY A 91 -4.44 -4.90 6.01
CA GLY A 91 -4.64 -4.87 7.46
C GLY A 91 -5.38 -6.11 7.98
N ALA A 92 -6.45 -6.53 7.29
CA ALA A 92 -7.19 -7.75 7.62
C ALA A 92 -6.31 -9.01 7.51
N ALA A 93 -5.49 -9.13 6.46
CA ALA A 93 -4.58 -10.26 6.30
C ALA A 93 -3.49 -10.30 7.37
N HIS A 94 -2.97 -9.14 7.81
CA HIS A 94 -2.04 -9.08 8.94
C HIS A 94 -2.70 -9.51 10.26
N MET A 95 -3.94 -9.08 10.52
CA MET A 95 -4.69 -9.53 11.70
C MET A 95 -4.93 -11.05 11.68
N GLU A 96 -5.30 -11.63 10.54
CA GLU A 96 -5.48 -13.09 10.40
C GLU A 96 -4.18 -13.85 10.73
N ILE A 97 -3.03 -13.34 10.28
CA ILE A 97 -1.71 -13.92 10.56
C ILE A 97 -1.39 -13.82 12.05
N GLU A 98 -1.59 -12.65 12.66
CA GLU A 98 -1.30 -12.41 14.08
C GLU A 98 -2.17 -13.28 14.99
N GLU A 99 -3.47 -13.37 14.72
CA GLU A 99 -4.40 -14.23 15.47
C GLU A 99 -4.04 -15.72 15.35
N SER A 100 -3.65 -16.16 14.13
CA SER A 100 -3.21 -17.54 13.90
C SER A 100 -1.88 -17.85 14.61
N LEU A 101 -0.98 -16.87 14.71
CA LEU A 101 0.29 -17.02 15.43
C LEU A 101 0.06 -17.09 16.94
N MET A 102 -0.74 -16.17 17.48
CA MET A 102 -1.02 -16.09 18.92
C MET A 102 -1.78 -17.33 19.42
N SER A 103 -2.79 -17.79 18.69
CA SER A 103 -3.49 -19.04 19.02
C SER A 103 -2.56 -20.25 19.02
N SER A 104 -1.62 -20.32 18.07
CA SER A 104 -0.61 -21.39 18.04
C SER A 104 0.30 -21.36 19.27
N ILE A 105 0.69 -20.17 19.74
CA ILE A 105 1.53 -20.00 20.94
C ILE A 105 0.77 -20.38 22.22
N GLU A 106 -0.50 -19.97 22.33
CA GLU A 106 -1.36 -20.27 23.47
C GLU A 106 -1.60 -21.79 23.61
N ASP A 107 -1.91 -22.48 22.50
CA ASP A 107 -2.11 -23.93 22.51
C ASP A 107 -0.84 -24.73 22.91
N ILE A 108 0.35 -24.24 22.52
CA ILE A 108 1.63 -24.84 22.93
C ILE A 108 1.85 -24.69 24.43
N ASN A 109 1.49 -23.53 25.01
CA ASN A 109 1.69 -23.25 26.43
C ASN A 109 0.68 -23.99 27.33
N ASP A 110 -0.56 -24.17 26.89
CA ASP A 110 -1.64 -24.71 27.73
C ASP A 110 -1.73 -26.26 27.75
N LYS A 111 -1.25 -26.94 26.70
CA LYS A 111 -1.41 -28.41 26.57
C LYS A 111 -0.14 -29.14 26.11
N PRO A 112 1.03 -28.94 26.75
CA PRO A 112 2.29 -29.51 26.30
C PRO A 112 2.30 -31.05 26.21
N GLU A 113 1.39 -31.73 26.93
CA GLU A 113 1.30 -33.20 26.95
C GLU A 113 0.54 -33.81 25.75
N ASN A 114 -0.13 -33.00 24.93
CA ASN A 114 -1.01 -33.48 23.85
C ASN A 114 -0.45 -33.20 22.44
N TYR A 115 0.76 -33.69 22.19
CA TYR A 115 1.55 -33.47 20.97
C TYR A 115 0.81 -33.73 19.64
N ILE A 116 -0.10 -34.70 19.58
CA ILE A 116 -0.82 -35.04 18.34
C ILE A 116 -1.82 -33.94 17.96
N ASN A 117 -2.53 -33.36 18.94
CA ASN A 117 -3.46 -32.26 18.71
C ASN A 117 -2.72 -30.95 18.39
N ILE A 118 -1.59 -30.70 19.07
CA ILE A 118 -0.72 -29.56 18.80
C ILE A 118 -0.23 -29.57 17.34
N ASN A 119 0.21 -30.72 16.84
CA ASN A 119 0.67 -30.83 15.46
C ASN A 119 -0.44 -30.57 14.42
N GLN A 120 -1.68 -30.96 14.70
CA GLN A 120 -2.81 -30.67 13.82
C GLN A 120 -3.18 -29.19 13.80
N THR A 121 -3.25 -28.54 14.98
CA THR A 121 -3.54 -27.10 15.06
C THR A 121 -2.44 -26.26 14.42
N ILE A 122 -1.16 -26.58 14.70
CA ILE A 122 -0.02 -25.90 14.07
C ILE A 122 -0.08 -26.06 12.55
N SER A 123 -0.35 -27.27 12.05
CA SER A 123 -0.43 -27.51 10.60
C SER A 123 -1.57 -26.71 9.95
N HIS A 124 -2.73 -26.61 10.60
CA HIS A 124 -3.85 -25.81 10.12
C HIS A 124 -3.52 -24.31 10.12
N ASN A 125 -2.93 -23.79 11.20
CA ASN A 125 -2.58 -22.38 11.32
C ASN A 125 -1.46 -21.98 10.35
N LEU A 126 -0.50 -22.87 10.09
CA LEU A 126 0.52 -22.68 9.05
C LEU A 126 -0.10 -22.54 7.65
N GLN A 127 -1.15 -23.31 7.33
CA GLN A 127 -1.86 -23.16 6.05
C GLN A 127 -2.60 -21.82 5.95
N ILE A 128 -3.15 -21.30 7.06
CA ILE A 128 -3.76 -19.97 7.09
C ILE A 128 -2.69 -18.91 6.82
N ILE A 129 -1.55 -18.97 7.52
CA ILE A 129 -0.43 -18.04 7.34
C ILE A 129 0.07 -18.08 5.89
N GLU A 130 0.36 -19.26 5.33
CA GLU A 130 0.83 -19.40 3.95
C GLU A 130 -0.15 -18.79 2.93
N LYS A 131 -1.46 -19.03 3.13
CA LYS A 131 -2.50 -18.48 2.27
C LYS A 131 -2.59 -16.97 2.38
N SER A 132 -2.49 -16.42 3.58
CA SER A 132 -2.56 -14.98 3.83
C SER A 132 -1.30 -14.26 3.33
N GLU A 133 -0.12 -14.84 3.49
CA GLU A 133 1.12 -14.34 2.88
C GLU A 133 1.06 -14.36 1.35
N ALA A 134 0.53 -15.42 0.74
CA ALA A 134 0.34 -15.48 -0.70
C ALA A 134 -0.64 -14.42 -1.23
N ARG A 135 -1.69 -14.09 -0.45
CA ARG A 135 -2.60 -12.97 -0.75
C ARG A 135 -1.88 -11.64 -0.64
N LEU A 136 -1.15 -11.40 0.45
CA LEU A 136 -0.35 -10.19 0.65
C LEU A 136 0.62 -9.96 -0.52
N SER A 137 1.38 -10.99 -0.91
CA SER A 137 2.32 -10.91 -2.05
C SER A 137 1.64 -10.51 -3.36
N LYS A 138 0.42 -11.00 -3.62
CA LYS A 138 -0.36 -10.62 -4.82
C LYS A 138 -0.81 -9.16 -4.75
N ILE A 139 -1.29 -8.71 -3.60
CA ILE A 139 -1.69 -7.32 -3.37
C ILE A 139 -0.48 -6.40 -3.56
N THR A 140 0.66 -6.69 -2.92
CA THR A 140 1.89 -5.90 -3.04
C THR A 140 2.31 -5.74 -4.50
N LYS A 141 2.33 -6.84 -5.28
CA LYS A 141 2.71 -6.77 -6.71
C LYS A 141 1.75 -5.90 -7.52
N PHE A 142 0.45 -6.06 -7.30
CA PHE A 142 -0.56 -5.24 -7.96
C PHE A 142 -0.39 -3.75 -7.64
N GLU A 143 -0.23 -3.42 -6.36
CA GLU A 143 -0.07 -2.04 -5.90
C GLU A 143 1.20 -1.39 -6.41
N VAL A 144 2.33 -2.11 -6.40
CA VAL A 144 3.59 -1.59 -6.95
C VAL A 144 3.42 -1.27 -8.43
N VAL A 145 2.86 -2.18 -9.22
CA VAL A 145 2.62 -1.95 -10.66
C VAL A 145 1.68 -0.76 -10.86
N LEU A 146 0.57 -0.70 -10.13
CA LEU A 146 -0.40 0.38 -10.25
C LEU A 146 0.20 1.73 -9.83
N SER A 147 1.04 1.76 -8.80
CA SER A 147 1.76 2.95 -8.33
C SER A 147 2.77 3.43 -9.37
N CYS A 148 3.52 2.50 -9.98
CA CYS A 148 4.46 2.79 -11.07
C CYS A 148 3.78 3.37 -12.32
N ILE A 149 2.48 3.11 -12.54
CA ILE A 149 1.71 3.72 -13.63
C ILE A 149 1.12 5.06 -13.18
N THR A 150 0.56 5.11 -11.97
CA THR A 150 -0.18 6.25 -11.44
C THR A 150 0.72 7.46 -11.20
N ILE A 151 1.88 7.28 -10.57
CA ILE A 151 2.79 8.38 -10.23
C ILE A 151 3.30 9.10 -11.49
N PRO A 152 3.85 8.41 -12.52
CA PRO A 152 4.25 9.07 -13.76
C PRO A 152 3.08 9.74 -14.47
N SER A 153 1.89 9.13 -14.45
CA SER A 153 0.70 9.71 -15.07
C SER A 153 0.32 11.04 -14.42
N ILE A 154 0.32 11.12 -13.08
CA ILE A 154 0.08 12.38 -12.34
C ILE A 154 1.12 13.44 -12.71
N ILE A 155 2.41 13.06 -12.82
CA ILE A 155 3.48 13.99 -13.19
C ILE A 155 3.29 14.50 -14.62
N ILE A 156 2.96 13.62 -15.58
CA ILE A 156 2.69 14.00 -16.97
C ILE A 156 1.50 14.96 -17.03
N LEU A 157 0.42 14.66 -16.31
CA LEU A 157 -0.75 15.52 -16.25
C LEU A 157 -0.43 16.88 -15.60
N LYS A 158 0.43 16.93 -14.58
CA LYS A 158 0.94 18.18 -14.02
C LYS A 158 1.70 18.99 -15.06
N ILE A 159 2.56 18.37 -15.86
CA ILE A 159 3.34 19.06 -16.89
C ILE A 159 2.46 19.58 -18.03
N ARG A 160 1.51 18.75 -18.49
CA ARG A 160 0.66 19.05 -19.66
C ARG A 160 -0.50 19.99 -19.34
N TYR A 161 -1.19 19.74 -18.23
CA TYR A 161 -2.44 20.42 -17.88
C TYR A 161 -2.30 21.36 -16.67
N LYS A 162 -1.10 21.47 -16.09
CA LYS A 162 -0.81 22.38 -14.96
C LYS A 162 -1.61 22.09 -13.69
N LEU A 163 -1.98 20.83 -13.42
CA LEU A 163 -2.71 20.39 -12.21
C LEU A 163 -2.40 21.21 -10.94
N GLY A 164 -3.40 21.87 -10.36
CA GLY A 164 -3.26 22.66 -9.14
C GLY A 164 -2.59 24.04 -9.27
N GLU A 165 -2.39 24.54 -10.49
CA GLU A 165 -2.23 25.98 -10.81
C GLU A 165 -3.56 26.60 -11.20
#